data_AF-A0A9D7K2K5-F1
#
_entry.id   AF-A0A9D7K2K5-F1
#
_cell.length_a   1.000
_cell.length_b   1.000
_cell.length_c   1.000
_cell.angle_alpha   90.00
_cell.angle_beta   90.00
_cell.angle_gamma   90.00
#
_symmetry.space_group_name_H-M   'P 1'
#
loop_
_entity.id
_entity.type
_entity.pdbx_description
1 polymer ?
#
loop_
_entity_poly.entity_id
_entity_poly.type
_entity_poly.pdbx_seq_one_letter_code
_entity_poly.pdbx_strand_id
1 'polypeptide(L)' 'MKGNFAAIVLVVTGALALAVNLGLFEIDLLGLMRTWWPVLLIVLGVGLFFTPEPGDSKKH' A
#
# COMPACT_ATOMS: atom_id res chain seq x y z
N MET A 1 -6.44 -4.58 -23.88
CA MET A 1 -6.47 -3.12 -23.60
C MET A 1 -5.41 -2.82 -22.53
N LYS A 2 -4.16 -2.53 -22.92
CA LYS A 2 -3.01 -2.43 -21.98
C LYS A 2 -2.29 -1.06 -22.06
N GLY A 3 -2.98 -0.03 -22.54
CA GLY A 3 -2.32 1.17 -23.07
C GLY A 3 -2.22 2.39 -22.16
N ASN A 4 -3.03 2.54 -21.11
CA ASN A 4 -3.15 3.86 -20.47
C ASN A 4 -3.05 3.89 -18.94
N PHE A 5 -2.76 2.77 -18.29
CA PHE A 5 -2.68 2.75 -16.82
C PHE A 5 -1.61 3.72 -16.31
N ALA A 6 -0.41 3.69 -16.89
CA ALA A 6 0.67 4.61 -16.52
C ALA A 6 0.29 6.08 -16.76
N ALA A 7 -0.37 6.38 -17.87
CA ALA A 7 -0.83 7.74 -18.18
C ALA A 7 -1.90 8.22 -17.18
N ILE A 8 -2.86 7.36 -16.84
CA ILE A 8 -3.89 7.67 -15.83
C ILE A 8 -3.23 7.91 -14.47
N VAL A 9 -2.31 7.05 -14.05
CA VAL A 9 -1.57 7.21 -12.79
C VAL A 9 -0.79 8.52 -12.78
N LEU A 10 -0.10 8.88 -13.88
CA LEU A 10 0.64 10.13 -14.00
C LEU A 10 -0.28 11.35 -13.88
N VAL A 11 -1.42 11.35 -14.58
CA VAL A 11 -2.40 12.44 -14.55
C VAL A 11 -2.98 12.61 -13.15
N VAL A 12 -3.41 11.52 -12.51
CA VAL A 12 -3.96 11.56 -11.16
C VAL A 12 -2.91 12.05 -10.16
N THR A 13 -1.69 11.55 -10.25
CA THR A 13 -0.59 11.96 -9.36
C THR A 13 -0.26 13.45 -9.52
N GLY A 14 -0.17 13.95 -10.75
CA GLY A 14 0.08 15.36 -11.04
C GLY A 14 -1.04 16.29 -10.57
N ALA A 15 -2.30 15.89 -10.77
CA ALA A 15 -3.45 16.65 -10.30
C ALA A 15 -3.49 16.75 -8.76
N LEU A 16 -3.18 15.65 -8.06
CA LEU A 16 -3.08 15.65 -6.60
C LEU A 16 -1.94 16.55 -6.10
N ALA A 17 -0.77 16.48 -6.72
CA ALA A 17 0.37 17.34 -6.37
C ALA A 17 0.04 18.83 -6.60
N LEU A 18 -0.66 19.16 -7.69
CA LEU A 18 -1.11 20.51 -7.97
C LEU A 18 -2.13 21.01 -6.93
N ALA A 19 -3.11 20.16 -6.57
CA ALA A 19 -4.10 20.51 -5.56
C ALA A 19 -3.48 20.78 -4.18
N VAL A 20 -2.45 20.03 -3.81
CA VAL A 20 -1.66 20.28 -2.59
C VAL A 20 -0.89 21.60 -2.69
N ASN A 21 -0.25 21.87 -3.82
CA ASN A 21 0.50 23.11 -4.02
C ASN A 21 -0.40 24.35 -3.98
N LEU A 22 -1.64 24.22 -4.46
CA LEU A 22 -2.69 25.25 -4.38
C LEU A 22 -3.28 25.39 -2.96
N GLY A 23 -2.90 24.54 -2.00
CA GLY A 23 -3.43 24.55 -0.64
C GLY A 23 -4.88 24.11 -0.55
N LEU A 24 -5.40 23.39 -1.56
CA LEU A 24 -6.77 22.85 -1.51
C LEU A 24 -6.89 21.71 -0.50
N PHE A 25 -5.80 20.96 -0.29
CA PHE A 25 -5.68 19.88 0.68
C PHE A 25 -4.26 19.81 1.25
N GLU A 26 -4.12 19.61 2.55
CA GLU A 26 -2.84 19.28 3.19
C GLU A 26 -2.66 17.76 3.15
N ILE A 27 -1.88 17.26 2.18
CA ILE A 27 -1.48 15.85 2.17
C ILE A 27 -0.21 15.71 3.00
N ASP A 28 -0.36 15.21 4.22
CA ASP A 28 0.77 14.78 5.02
C ASP A 28 1.25 13.40 4.55
N LEU A 29 2.12 13.37 3.53
CA LEU A 29 2.70 12.12 3.02
C LEU A 29 3.46 11.35 4.11
N LEU A 30 4.10 12.06 5.05
CA LEU A 30 4.78 11.44 6.19
C LEU A 30 3.78 10.84 7.17
N GLY A 31 2.70 11.57 7.48
CA GLY A 31 1.58 11.09 8.27
C GLY A 31 0.96 9.83 7.64
N LEU A 32 0.73 9.86 6.33
CA LEU A 32 0.21 8.71 5.59
C LEU A 32 1.17 7.51 5.70
N MET A 33 2.45 7.67 5.35
CA MET A 33 3.44 6.58 5.49
C MET A 33 3.49 6.02 6.92
N ARG A 34 3.40 6.89 7.93
CA ARG A 34 3.38 6.48 9.35
C ARG A 34 2.08 5.77 9.75
N THR A 35 0.94 6.12 9.16
CA THR A 35 -0.36 5.45 9.38
C THR A 35 -0.43 4.07 8.70
N TRP A 36 0.22 3.90 7.55
CA TRP A 36 0.21 2.63 6.81
C TRP A 36 1.21 1.60 7.33
N TRP A 37 2.30 2.02 7.99
CA TRP A 37 3.30 1.12 8.59
C TRP A 37 2.70 0.09 9.58
N PRO A 38 1.84 0.48 10.54
CA PRO A 38 1.16 -0.44 11.43
C PRO A 38 0.29 -1.47 10.71
N VAL A 39 -0.41 -1.07 9.65
CA VAL A 39 -1.28 -1.96 8.87
C VAL A 39 -0.44 -3.06 8.22
N LEU A 40 0.71 -2.71 7.65
CA LEU A 40 1.61 -3.67 7.03
C LEU A 40 2.11 -4.71 8.04
N LEU A 41 2.50 -4.27 9.25
CA LEU A 41 2.91 -5.17 10.34
C LEU A 41 1.78 -6.09 10.81
N ILE A 42 0.55 -5.59 10.89
CA ILE A 42 -0.63 -6.40 11.23
C ILE A 42 -0.84 -7.48 10.18
N VAL A 43 -0.83 -7.12 8.89
CA VAL A 43 -1.00 -8.09 7.79
C VAL A 43 0.11 -9.14 7.80
N LEU A 44 1.36 -8.73 8.04
CA LEU A 44 2.48 -9.66 8.18
C LEU A 44 2.29 -10.60 9.37
N GLY A 45 1.95 -10.08 10.55
CA GLY A 45 1.68 -10.89 11.74
C GLY A 45 0.53 -11.87 11.53
N VAL A 46 -0.56 -11.42 10.92
CA VAL A 46 -1.71 -12.26 10.55
C VAL A 46 -1.30 -13.34 9.54
N GLY A 47 -0.51 -12.98 8.51
CA GLY A 47 0.00 -13.95 7.53
C GLY A 47 0.88 -15.04 8.16
N LEU A 48 1.66 -14.70 9.19
CA LEU A 48 2.45 -15.67 9.95
C LEU A 48 1.57 -16.66 10.73
N PHE A 49 0.44 -16.24 11.29
CA PHE A 49 -0.52 -17.16 11.93
C PHE A 49 -1.16 -18.15 10.95
N PHE A 50 -1.31 -17.74 9.69
CA PHE A 50 -1.85 -18.61 8.63
C PHE A 50 -0.75 -19.37 7.86
N THR A 51 0.52 -19.19 8.22
CA THR A 51 1.62 -19.96 7.63
C THR A 51 1.62 -21.35 8.28
N PRO A 52 1.33 -22.43 7.52
CA PRO A 52 1.42 -23.79 8.06
C PRO A 52 2.86 -24.05 8.49
N GLU A 53 3.04 -24.56 9.69
CA GLU A 53 4.35 -24.95 10.20
C GLU A 53 4.96 -25.98 9.22
N PRO A 54 6.18 -25.78 8.69
CA PRO A 54 6.83 -26.70 7.77
C PRO A 54 7.34 -27.96 8.48
N GLY A 55 6.45 -28.64 9.21
CA GLY A 55 6.71 -29.81 10.04
C GLY A 55 5.70 -30.95 9.90
N ASP A 56 4.55 -30.75 9.25
CA ASP A 56 3.53 -31.82 9.12
C ASP A 56 3.48 -32.45 7.72
N SER A 57 4.64 -32.54 7.06
CA SER A 57 4.80 -33.38 5.88
C SER A 57 5.46 -34.70 6.28
N LYS A 58 4.61 -35.73 6.37
CA LYS A 58 4.91 -37.17 6.26
C LYS A 58 5.07 -37.94 7.57
N LYS A 59 3.94 -38.24 8.20
CA LYS A 59 3.70 -39.56 8.78
C LYS A 59 2.40 -40.14 8.23
N HIS A 60 2.48 -40.78 7.06
CA HIS A 60 1.70 -41.94 6.62
C HIS A 60 2.12 -42.36 5.21
#